data_AF-A0A2V6AB94-F1
#
_entry.id   AF-A0A2V6AB94-F1
#
_cell.length_a   1.000
_cell.length_b   1.000
_cell.length_c   1.000
_cell.angle_alpha   90.00
_cell.angle_beta   90.00
_cell.angle_gamma   90.00
#
_symmetry.space_group_name_H-M   'P 1'
#
loop_
_entity.id
_entity.type
_entity.pdbx_description
1 polymer ?
#
loop_
_entity_poly.entity_id
_entity_poly.type
_entity_poly.pdbx_seq_one_letter_code
_entity_poly.pdbx_strand_id
1 'polypeptide(L)'
;MSTFPGSINHGRAFIAICVFAAFVWALALSVSPQLHQCLHKDANRVEHNCAATMIASGNYDHAAHPPLVSAPVPSVHFSTIPALTSHWVESPFLGARIFEHAPPAHS
;
A
#
# COMPACT_ATOMS: atom_id res chain seq x y z
N MET A 1 -41.56 -3.46 -6.83
CA MET A 1 -41.52 -3.11 -5.39
C MET A 1 -40.17 -2.43 -5.13
N SER A 2 -40.24 -1.11 -4.99
CA SER A 2 -39.32 -0.21 -4.25
C SER A 2 -37.82 -0.20 -4.58
N THR A 3 -37.44 0.88 -5.27
CA THR A 3 -36.12 1.49 -5.41
C THR A 3 -35.40 1.67 -4.07
N PHE A 4 -34.11 1.31 -4.00
CA PHE A 4 -33.23 1.63 -2.88
C PHE A 4 -33.03 3.15 -2.78
N PRO A 5 -33.36 3.81 -1.66
CA PRO A 5 -32.88 5.16 -1.42
C PRO A 5 -31.42 5.05 -1.02
N GLY A 6 -30.51 5.32 -1.97
CA GLY A 6 -29.14 5.63 -1.62
C GLY A 6 -29.17 6.83 -0.68
N SER A 7 -28.90 6.61 0.61
CA SER A 7 -28.83 7.64 1.65
C SER A 7 -27.62 8.55 1.40
N ILE A 8 -27.77 9.42 0.40
CA ILE A 8 -27.37 10.82 0.32
C ILE A 8 -26.28 11.22 1.32
N ASN A 9 -25.03 10.92 0.97
CA ASN A 9 -23.82 11.54 1.53
C ASN A 9 -23.71 13.06 1.18
N HIS A 10 -24.82 13.77 0.97
CA HIS A 10 -24.80 15.11 0.39
C HIS A 10 -24.15 16.14 1.32
N GLY A 11 -24.25 15.97 2.64
CA GLY A 11 -23.52 16.81 3.59
C GLY A 11 -22.00 16.65 3.44
N ARG A 12 -21.51 15.42 3.32
CA ARG A 12 -20.08 15.13 3.11
C ARG A 12 -19.59 15.63 1.75
N ALA A 13 -20.40 15.44 0.71
CA ALA A 13 -20.09 15.93 -0.64
C ALA A 13 -20.05 17.46 -0.68
N PHE A 14 -21.00 18.13 -0.04
CA PHE A 14 -21.02 19.59 0.07
C PHE A 14 -19.76 20.11 0.80
N ILE A 15 -19.43 19.54 1.95
CA ILE A 15 -18.20 19.89 2.69
C ILE A 15 -16.97 19.67 1.81
N ALA A 16 -16.87 18.53 1.11
CA ALA A 16 -15.75 18.23 0.23
C ALA A 16 -15.62 19.26 -0.91
N ILE A 17 -16.73 19.66 -1.53
CA ILE A 17 -16.75 20.69 -2.58
C ILE A 17 -16.29 22.04 -2.02
N CYS A 18 -16.78 22.45 -0.85
CA CYS A 18 -16.36 23.69 -0.21
C CYS A 18 -14.85 23.69 0.11
N VAL A 19 -14.34 22.60 0.68
CA VAL A 19 -12.92 22.44 0.99
C VAL A 19 -12.07 22.48 -0.28
N PHE A 20 -12.50 21.77 -1.33
CA PHE A 20 -11.80 21.78 -2.62
C PHE A 20 -11.78 23.16 -3.26
N ALA A 21 -12.91 23.86 -3.28
CA ALA A 21 -13.00 25.21 -3.82
C ALA A 21 -12.08 26.19 -3.04
N ALA A 22 -12.07 26.11 -1.72
CA ALA A 22 -11.18 26.92 -0.89
C ALA A 22 -9.69 26.62 -1.17
N PHE A 23 -9.34 25.35 -1.38
CA PHE A 23 -7.98 24.95 -1.73
C PHE A 23 -7.55 25.47 -3.10
N VAL A 24 -8.38 25.32 -4.13
CA VAL A 24 -8.11 25.87 -5.48
C VAL A 24 -7.98 27.39 -5.43
N TRP A 25 -8.80 28.06 -4.62
CA TRP A 25 -8.68 29.49 -4.41
C TRP A 25 -7.33 29.86 -3.78
N ALA A 26 -6.94 29.18 -2.70
CA ALA A 26 -5.66 29.41 -2.05
C ALA A 26 -4.46 29.14 -2.98
N LEU A 27 -4.56 28.12 -3.84
CA LEU A 27 -3.59 27.86 -4.92
C LEU A 27 -3.50 29.03 -5.89
N ALA A 28 -4.62 29.57 -6.37
CA ALA A 28 -4.63 30.71 -7.27
C ALA A 28 -3.99 31.97 -6.63
N LEU A 29 -4.24 32.20 -5.34
CA LEU A 29 -3.61 33.29 -4.59
C LEU A 29 -2.11 33.08 -4.38
N SER A 30 -1.67 31.82 -4.21
CA SER A 30 -0.25 31.49 -4.02
C SER A 30 0.61 31.86 -5.24
N VAL A 31 0.04 31.83 -6.45
CA VAL A 31 0.73 32.15 -7.70
C VAL A 31 0.48 33.58 -8.20
N SER A 32 -0.43 34.34 -7.59
CA SER A 32 -0.79 35.70 -8.00
C SER A 32 -0.75 36.70 -6.84
N PRO A 33 0.40 37.37 -6.63
CA PRO A 33 0.56 38.36 -5.55
C PRO A 33 -0.38 39.56 -5.67
N GLN A 34 -0.75 39.95 -6.91
CA GLN A 34 -1.66 41.08 -7.15
C GLN A 34 -3.08 40.77 -6.65
N LEU A 35 -3.57 39.56 -6.91
CA LEU A 35 -4.87 39.11 -6.42
C LEU A 35 -4.84 38.95 -4.89
N HIS A 36 -3.74 38.41 -4.36
CA HIS A 36 -3.54 38.25 -2.92
C HIS A 36 -3.56 39.60 -2.18
N GLN A 37 -2.89 40.63 -2.72
CA GLN A 37 -2.90 41.99 -2.17
C GLN A 37 -4.28 42.68 -2.28
N CYS A 38 -5.09 42.31 -3.28
CA CYS A 38 -6.44 42.83 -3.44
C CYS A 38 -7.37 42.37 -2.31
N LEU A 39 -7.20 41.12 -1.84
CA LEU A 39 -7.96 40.57 -0.72
C LEU A 39 -7.56 41.18 0.62
N HIS A 40 -6.27 41.36 0.87
CA HIS A 40 -5.79 42.07 2.05
C HIS A 40 -4.42 42.72 1.80
N LYS A 41 -4.31 43.98 2.25
CA LYS A 41 -3.17 44.87 1.92
C LYS A 41 -1.85 44.47 2.57
N ASP A 42 -1.89 43.62 3.59
CA ASP A 42 -0.72 43.12 4.31
C ASP A 42 -0.16 41.80 3.72
N ALA A 43 -0.78 41.26 2.67
CA ALA A 43 -0.38 40.01 2.01
C ALA A 43 1.09 39.93 1.57
N ASN A 44 1.75 41.09 1.38
CA ASN A 44 3.15 41.17 0.94
C ASN A 44 4.15 41.37 2.09
N ARG A 45 3.69 41.33 3.35
CA ARG A 45 4.60 41.42 4.50
C ARG A 45 5.30 40.08 4.69
N VAL A 46 6.59 40.12 5.01
CA VAL A 46 7.41 38.91 5.25
C VAL A 46 6.85 38.05 6.38
N GLU A 47 6.31 38.69 7.43
CA GLU A 47 5.73 38.02 8.60
C GLU A 47 4.29 37.53 8.38
N HIS A 48 3.71 37.74 7.20
CA HIS A 48 2.32 37.35 6.93
C HIS A 48 2.25 35.84 6.62
N ASN A 49 1.46 35.13 7.41
CA ASN A 49 1.22 33.70 7.23
C ASN A 49 -0.28 33.45 6.99
N CYS A 50 -0.61 32.99 5.79
CA CYS A 50 -1.95 32.54 5.41
C CYS A 50 -1.85 31.26 4.57
N ALA A 51 -2.99 30.66 4.22
CA ALA A 51 -3.02 29.44 3.40
C ALA A 51 -2.25 29.60 2.07
N ALA A 52 -2.34 30.76 1.41
CA ALA A 52 -1.65 31.00 0.15
C ALA A 52 -0.12 31.09 0.32
N THR A 53 0.37 31.72 1.39
CA THR A 53 1.82 31.78 1.65
C THR A 53 2.38 30.43 2.12
N MET A 54 1.62 29.66 2.90
CA MET A 54 1.99 28.28 3.25
C MET A 54 2.10 27.41 2.00
N ILE A 55 1.15 27.53 1.06
CA ILE A 55 1.20 26.83 -0.22
C ILE A 55 2.42 27.25 -1.04
N ALA A 56 2.69 28.55 -1.16
CA ALA A 56 3.82 29.06 -1.92
C ALA A 56 5.19 28.66 -1.33
N SER A 57 5.30 28.63 0.00
CA SER A 57 6.55 28.32 0.71
C SER A 57 6.77 26.83 0.95
N GLY A 58 5.72 26.01 0.85
CA GLY A 58 5.76 24.62 1.28
C GLY A 58 5.88 24.44 2.79
N ASN A 59 5.70 25.51 3.58
CA ASN A 59 5.81 25.48 5.03
C ASN A 59 4.55 24.86 5.66
N TYR A 60 4.42 23.55 5.52
CA TYR A 60 3.36 22.77 6.14
C TYR A 60 3.93 21.98 7.33
N ASP A 61 3.10 21.79 8.36
CA ASP A 61 3.40 20.78 9.38
C ASP A 61 3.33 19.39 8.72
N HIS A 62 4.51 18.85 8.40
CA HIS A 62 4.61 17.50 7.87
C HIS A 62 4.40 16.51 9.01
N ALA A 63 3.34 15.69 8.89
CA ALA A 63 3.21 14.52 9.75
C ALA A 63 4.45 13.63 9.59
N ALA A 64 4.89 12.99 10.68
CA ALA A 64 6.01 12.07 10.62
C ALA A 64 5.76 11.03 9.51
N HIS A 65 6.68 10.92 8.55
CA HIS A 65 6.57 9.94 7.49
C HIS A 65 6.61 8.53 8.11
N PRO A 66 5.63 7.66 7.83
CA PRO A 66 5.73 6.27 8.24
C PRO A 66 7.00 5.67 7.59
N PRO A 67 7.75 4.82 8.31
CA PRO A 67 8.98 4.26 7.78
C PRO A 67 8.68 3.45 6.51
N LEU A 68 9.45 3.70 5.44
CA LEU A 68 9.35 2.96 4.17
C LEU A 68 9.62 1.47 4.33
N VAL A 69 10.42 1.11 5.34
CA VAL A 69 10.76 -0.27 5.68
C VAL A 69 10.40 -0.48 7.15
N SER A 70 9.43 -1.37 7.38
CA SER A 70 9.18 -1.92 8.72
C SER A 70 10.11 -3.11 8.96
N ALA A 71 10.53 -3.32 10.20
CA ALA A 71 11.21 -4.56 10.57
C ALA A 71 10.31 -5.77 10.24
N PRO A 72 10.87 -6.89 9.76
CA PRO A 72 10.12 -8.12 9.59
C PRO A 72 9.48 -8.53 10.92
N VAL A 73 8.17 -8.74 10.94
CA VAL A 73 7.47 -9.29 12.09
C VAL A 73 7.58 -10.81 12.00
N PRO A 74 8.19 -11.50 12.99
CA PRO A 74 8.24 -12.96 12.98
C PRO A 74 6.82 -13.53 12.99
N SER A 75 6.44 -14.22 11.92
CA SER A 75 5.21 -14.98 11.86
C SER A 75 5.51 -16.46 12.10
N VAL A 76 4.80 -17.06 13.06
CA VAL A 76 4.89 -18.49 13.37
C VAL A 76 4.11 -19.24 12.28
N HIS A 77 4.73 -19.44 11.12
CA HIS A 77 4.22 -20.34 10.07
C HIS A 77 4.75 -21.76 10.28
N PHE A 78 4.48 -22.35 11.44
CA PHE A 78 4.63 -23.80 11.54
C PHE A 78 3.43 -24.44 10.84
N SER A 79 3.64 -24.94 9.62
CA SER A 79 2.74 -25.93 9.04
C SER A 79 2.75 -27.15 9.95
N THR A 80 1.58 -27.64 10.37
CA THR A 80 1.44 -28.96 10.98
C THR A 80 2.15 -29.96 10.08
N ILE A 81 3.32 -30.47 10.51
CA ILE A 81 4.05 -31.49 9.78
C ILE A 81 3.19 -32.76 9.88
N PRO A 82 2.62 -33.27 8.78
CA PRO A 82 1.87 -34.52 8.83
C PRO A 82 2.81 -35.62 9.33
N ALA A 83 2.35 -36.48 10.24
CA ALA A 83 3.13 -37.64 10.65
C ALA A 83 3.42 -38.52 9.43
N LEU A 84 4.69 -38.68 9.05
CA LEU A 84 5.07 -39.61 7.99
C LEU A 84 4.79 -41.04 8.48
N THR A 85 3.94 -41.78 7.77
CA THR A 85 3.73 -43.21 8.02
C THR A 85 4.79 -44.01 7.27
N SER A 86 5.58 -44.80 7.98
CA SER A 86 6.49 -45.75 7.34
C SER A 86 5.67 -46.90 6.72
N HIS A 87 5.50 -46.89 5.41
CA HIS A 87 5.00 -48.06 4.68
C HIS A 87 6.20 -48.94 4.31
N TRP A 88 6.21 -50.17 4.80
CA TRP A 88 7.17 -51.18 4.35
C TRP A 88 6.82 -51.53 2.90
N VAL A 89 7.64 -51.09 1.95
CA VAL A 89 7.56 -51.50 0.55
C VAL A 89 8.44 -52.73 0.38
N GLU A 90 7.93 -53.75 -0.30
CA GLU A 90 8.68 -54.95 -0.61
C GLU A 90 9.92 -54.59 -1.45
N SER A 91 11.09 -55.17 -1.11
CA SER A 91 12.34 -54.86 -1.79
C SER A 91 12.25 -55.25 -3.27
N PRO A 92 12.39 -54.32 -4.24
CA PRO A 92 12.31 -54.62 -5.66
C PRO A 92 13.43 -55.58 -6.14
N PHE A 93 14.44 -55.81 -5.28
CA PHE A 93 15.59 -56.68 -5.57
C PHE A 93 15.32 -58.17 -5.32
N LEU A 94 14.17 -58.55 -4.76
CA LEU A 94 13.80 -59.97 -4.59
C LEU A 94 13.15 -60.59 -5.83
N GLY A 95 12.57 -59.77 -6.72
CA GLY A 95 11.94 -60.24 -7.97
C GLY A 95 12.85 -60.18 -9.19
N ALA A 96 13.94 -59.42 -9.13
CA ALA A 96 14.77 -59.12 -10.28
C ALA A 96 16.05 -59.97 -10.26
N ARG A 97 15.99 -61.16 -10.88
CA ARG A 97 17.12 -62.07 -11.13
C ARG A 97 18.12 -61.50 -12.17
N ILE A 98 18.46 -60.21 -12.07
CA ILE A 98 19.16 -59.43 -13.10
C ILE A 98 20.61 -59.91 -13.29
N PHE A 99 21.18 -60.61 -12.30
CA PHE A 99 22.57 -61.11 -12.33
C PHE A 99 22.69 -62.65 -12.38
N GLU A 100 21.61 -63.39 -12.63
CA GLU A 100 21.65 -64.88 -12.61
C GLU A 100 22.26 -65.53 -13.87
N HIS A 101 22.70 -64.77 -14.86
CA HIS A 101 23.40 -65.34 -16.02
C HIS A 101 24.90 -65.47 -15.73
N ALA A 102 25.34 -66.66 -15.32
CA ALA A 102 26.75 -67.02 -15.39
C ALA A 102 27.19 -67.05 -16.87
N PRO A 103 28.42 -66.59 -17.22
CA PRO A 103 28.91 -66.62 -18.59
C PRO A 103 28.95 -68.08 -19.11
N PRO A 104 28.61 -68.34 -20.37
CA PRO A 104 28.64 -69.69 -20.92
C PRO A 104 30.07 -70.25 -20.83
N ALA A 105 30.17 -71.47 -20.30
CA ALA A 105 31.43 -72.18 -20.24
C ALA A 105 31.80 -72.60 -21.68
N HIS A 106 32.90 -72.04 -22.18
CA HIS A 106 33.62 -72.40 -23.40
C HIS A 106 33.21 -71.64 -24.69
N SER A 107 34.25 -71.11 -25.36
CA SER A 107 34.27 -70.45 -26.67
C SER A 107 34.51 -71.43 -27.80
#